data_AF-A0A9D8PZV3-F1
#
_entry.id   AF-A0A9D8PZV3-F1
#
_cell.length_a   1.000
_cell.length_b   1.000
_cell.length_c   1.000
_cell.angle_alpha   90.00
_cell.angle_beta   90.00
_cell.angle_gamma   90.00
#
_symmetry.space_group_name_H-M   'P 1'
#
loop_
_entity.id
_entity.type
_entity.pdbx_description
1 polymer ?
#
loop_
_entity_poly.entity_id
_entity_poly.type
_entity_poly.pdbx_seq_one_letter_code
_entity_poly.pdbx_strand_id
1 'polypeptide(L)'
;MPLFRYTRAGQEPPVPRRHTPLPWIALIALILGAAALAFAWLAGWIGRDRLTAQRFTDTIEATGPAHPGFRRAHSKGVCVGGWFSPSAQAPMLSSARVFSQQKVPVLGRLSIGGGDPHGADGNARVRSIALQLVGDDGQEWRMAMNSFPFFAVPTPEAFFDQTRAQLPDPATGRPDPQKMAALL
;
A
#
# COMPACT_ATOMS: atom_id res chain seq x y z
N MET A 1 -2.57 -70.18 10.59
CA MET A 1 -1.21 -70.52 10.09
C MET A 1 -1.30 -70.74 8.59
N PRO A 2 -0.82 -69.82 7.75
CA PRO A 2 -0.67 -70.09 6.32
C PRO A 2 0.64 -70.86 6.08
N LEU A 3 0.56 -71.94 5.30
CA LEU A 3 1.60 -72.98 5.15
C LEU A 3 2.60 -72.75 3.99
N PHE A 4 2.62 -71.58 3.35
CA PHE A 4 3.52 -71.34 2.21
C PHE A 4 4.28 -70.02 2.38
N ARG A 5 5.61 -70.12 2.54
CA ARG A 5 6.51 -69.01 2.86
C ARG A 5 7.33 -68.49 1.67
N TYR A 6 7.08 -68.94 0.44
CA TYR A 6 7.89 -68.54 -0.73
C TYR A 6 7.05 -68.41 -2.00
N THR A 7 7.35 -67.39 -2.81
CA THR A 7 6.81 -67.23 -4.18
C THR A 7 7.60 -68.12 -5.15
N ARG A 8 7.00 -68.45 -6.32
CA ARG A 8 7.52 -69.45 -7.31
C ARG A 8 8.94 -69.15 -7.86
N ALA A 9 9.54 -68.00 -7.55
CA ALA A 9 10.91 -67.63 -7.89
C ALA A 9 11.93 -67.77 -6.74
N GLY A 10 11.55 -68.37 -5.60
CA GLY A 10 12.47 -68.59 -4.46
C GLY A 10 12.85 -67.32 -3.70
N GLN A 11 12.20 -66.18 -3.96
CA GLN A 11 12.44 -64.93 -3.23
C GLN A 11 11.41 -64.77 -2.10
N GLU A 12 11.90 -64.38 -0.92
CA GLU A 12 11.07 -63.92 0.19
C GLU A 12 10.25 -62.69 -0.26
N PRO A 13 9.00 -62.51 0.24
CA PRO A 13 8.25 -61.30 -0.07
C PRO A 13 9.10 -60.08 0.32
N PRO A 14 9.21 -59.05 -0.55
CA PRO A 14 10.05 -57.90 -0.27
C PRO A 14 9.66 -57.31 1.09
N VAL A 15 10.64 -57.25 2.00
CA VAL A 15 10.44 -56.66 3.33
C VAL A 15 9.91 -55.24 3.13
N PRO A 16 8.78 -54.84 3.76
CA PRO A 16 8.28 -53.49 3.63
C PRO A 16 9.38 -52.52 4.07
N ARG A 17 9.92 -51.74 3.12
CA ARG A 17 10.95 -50.75 3.42
C ARG A 17 10.38 -49.82 4.48
N ARG A 18 11.04 -49.75 5.63
CA ARG A 18 10.63 -48.87 6.72
C ARG A 18 10.81 -47.42 6.24
N HIS A 19 9.74 -46.83 5.74
CA HIS A 19 9.74 -45.43 5.32
C HIS A 19 9.94 -44.57 6.58
N THR A 20 11.15 -44.08 6.79
CA THR A 20 11.40 -43.05 7.80
C THR A 20 10.72 -41.76 7.35
N PRO A 21 9.92 -41.09 8.19
CA PRO A 21 9.24 -39.85 7.82
C PRO A 21 10.19 -38.63 7.80
N LEU A 22 11.41 -38.80 8.32
CA LEU A 22 12.43 -37.75 8.43
C LEU A 22 12.68 -36.92 7.16
N PRO A 23 12.89 -37.48 5.95
CA PRO A 23 13.07 -36.69 4.73
C PRO A 23 11.84 -35.84 4.37
N TRP A 24 10.63 -36.34 4.63
CA TRP A 24 9.40 -35.61 4.39
C TRP A 24 9.20 -34.50 5.42
N ILE A 25 9.50 -34.75 6.69
CA ILE A 25 9.48 -33.73 7.75
C ILE A 25 10.50 -32.64 7.44
N ALA A 26 11.71 -33.01 7.00
CA ALA A 26 12.75 -32.05 6.62
C ALA A 26 12.32 -31.21 5.41
N LEU A 27 11.69 -31.81 4.39
CA LEU A 27 11.16 -31.10 3.24
C LEU A 27 10.04 -30.12 3.66
N ILE A 28 9.11 -30.55 4.49
CA ILE A 28 8.03 -29.69 5.01
C ILE A 28 8.61 -28.52 5.80
N ALA A 29 9.55 -28.79 6.71
CA ALA A 29 10.21 -27.75 7.51
C ALA A 29 10.97 -26.75 6.63
N LEU A 30 11.65 -27.23 5.57
CA LEU A 30 12.33 -26.37 4.60
C LEU A 30 11.34 -25.47 3.86
N ILE A 31 10.22 -26.02 3.38
CA ILE A 31 9.18 -25.24 2.67
C ILE A 31 8.59 -24.19 3.60
N LEU A 32 8.23 -24.56 4.83
CA LEU A 32 7.69 -23.62 5.81
C LEU A 32 8.71 -22.54 6.19
N GLY A 33 9.98 -22.91 6.38
CA GLY A 33 11.06 -21.96 6.66
C GLY A 33 11.29 -20.98 5.51
N ALA A 34 11.31 -21.46 4.27
CA ALA A 34 11.44 -20.62 3.08
C ALA A 34 10.24 -19.68 2.92
N ALA A 35 9.01 -20.17 3.13
CA ALA A 35 7.81 -19.35 3.10
C ALA A 35 7.84 -18.27 4.19
N ALA A 36 8.18 -18.62 5.43
CA ALA A 36 8.30 -17.66 6.53
C ALA A 36 9.36 -16.59 6.24
N LEU A 37 10.52 -16.98 5.69
CA LEU A 37 11.57 -16.04 5.29
C LEU A 37 11.11 -15.11 4.15
N ALA A 38 10.39 -15.65 3.17
CA ALA A 38 9.82 -14.86 2.08
C ALA A 38 8.78 -13.84 2.59
N PHE A 39 7.91 -14.23 3.53
CA PHE A 39 6.97 -13.31 4.17
C PHE A 39 7.69 -12.23 4.99
N ALA A 40 8.72 -12.60 5.77
CA ALA A 40 9.51 -11.64 6.54
C ALA A 40 10.25 -10.64 5.62
N TRP A 41 10.75 -11.11 4.47
CA TRP A 41 11.36 -10.25 3.44
C TRP A 41 10.34 -9.35 2.74
N LEU A 42 9.17 -9.87 2.36
CA LEU A 42 8.09 -9.08 1.75
C LEU A 42 7.53 -8.03 2.71
N ALA A 43 7.42 -8.35 4.00
CA ALA A 43 7.03 -7.43 5.05
C ALA A 43 8.12 -6.38 5.38
N GLY A 44 9.33 -6.52 4.82
CA GLY A 44 10.45 -5.60 5.04
C GLY A 44 11.11 -5.74 6.42
N TRP A 45 10.91 -6.87 7.11
CA TRP A 45 11.59 -7.15 8.38
C TRP A 45 13.05 -7.54 8.17
N ILE A 46 13.34 -8.15 7.02
CA ILE A 46 14.67 -8.61 6.61
C ILE A 46 15.01 -7.94 5.28
N GLY A 47 16.15 -7.24 5.25
CA GLY A 47 16.55 -6.35 4.16
C GLY A 47 16.55 -4.90 4.63
N ARG A 48 17.75 -4.34 4.83
CA ARG A 48 17.91 -2.94 5.24
C ARG A 48 17.60 -2.05 4.03
N ASP A 49 16.98 -0.91 4.29
CA ASP A 49 16.81 0.20 3.33
C ASP A 49 15.69 0.10 2.29
N ARG A 50 14.78 -0.89 2.37
CA ARG A 50 13.59 -0.87 1.51
C ARG A 50 12.63 0.25 1.92
N LEU A 51 12.16 1.01 0.94
CA LEU A 51 11.03 1.91 1.11
C LEU A 51 9.74 1.09 1.08
N THR A 52 9.10 0.94 2.24
CA THR A 52 7.79 0.30 2.39
C THR A 52 6.70 1.36 2.55
N ALA A 53 5.45 1.02 2.24
CA ALA A 53 4.31 1.92 2.46
C ALA A 53 4.23 2.40 3.92
N GLN A 54 4.46 1.49 4.87
CA GLN A 54 4.49 1.80 6.30
C GLN A 54 5.56 2.84 6.63
N ARG A 55 6.81 2.60 6.21
CA ARG A 55 7.92 3.53 6.43
C ARG A 55 7.66 4.89 5.79
N PHE A 56 7.04 4.90 4.60
CA PHE A 56 6.64 6.13 3.94
C PHE A 56 5.67 6.93 4.80
N THR A 57 4.59 6.29 5.23
CA THR A 57 3.55 6.96 6.02
C THR A 57 4.04 7.37 7.41
N ASP A 58 4.92 6.58 8.04
CA ASP A 58 5.56 6.91 9.31
C ASP A 58 6.44 8.15 9.18
N THR A 59 7.19 8.29 8.09
CA THR A 59 7.98 9.51 7.84
C THR A 59 7.09 10.73 7.63
N ILE A 60 5.93 10.60 6.98
CA ILE A 60 4.95 11.69 6.86
C ILE A 60 4.44 12.13 8.23
N GLU A 61 4.01 11.18 9.06
CA GLU A 61 3.50 11.48 10.41
C GLU A 61 4.56 12.16 11.29
N ALA A 62 5.82 11.73 11.18
CA ALA A 62 6.94 12.28 11.93
C ALA A 62 7.31 13.73 11.56
N THR A 63 6.73 14.33 10.52
CA THR A 63 6.93 15.75 10.19
C THR A 63 6.26 16.71 11.19
N GLY A 64 5.36 16.21 12.03
CA GLY A 64 4.67 16.99 13.05
C GLY A 64 4.15 16.14 14.21
N PRO A 65 3.29 16.71 15.07
CA PRO A 65 2.64 15.95 16.13
C PRO A 65 1.75 14.83 15.57
N ALA A 66 1.72 13.70 16.27
CA ALA A 66 0.79 12.62 15.95
C ALA A 66 -0.65 13.00 16.32
N HIS A 67 -1.60 12.67 15.45
CA HIS A 67 -3.04 12.90 15.67
C HIS A 67 -3.81 11.59 15.52
N PRO A 68 -3.91 10.76 16.58
CA PRO A 68 -4.60 9.48 16.54
C PRO A 68 -6.05 9.60 16.03
N GLY A 69 -6.44 8.71 15.12
CA GLY A 69 -7.77 8.72 14.49
C GLY A 69 -7.90 9.65 13.27
N PHE A 70 -6.90 10.49 12.99
CA PHE A 70 -6.83 11.30 11.77
C PHE A 70 -5.88 10.68 10.73
N ARG A 71 -5.99 11.15 9.49
CA ARG A 71 -5.02 10.79 8.43
C ARG A 71 -3.66 11.43 8.78
N ARG A 72 -2.56 10.85 8.28
CA ARG A 72 -1.19 11.36 8.51
C ARG A 72 -0.84 12.56 7.61
N ALA A 73 -1.51 12.65 6.48
CA ALA A 73 -1.56 13.82 5.61
C ALA A 73 -3.01 14.04 5.18
N HIS A 74 -3.31 15.26 4.75
CA HIS A 74 -4.67 15.67 4.44
C HIS A 74 -5.65 15.43 5.59
N SER A 75 -5.20 15.69 6.82
CA SER A 75 -5.89 15.35 8.06
C SER A 75 -7.22 16.06 8.18
N LYS A 76 -7.23 17.36 7.92
CA LYS A 76 -8.45 18.18 7.88
C LYS A 76 -9.12 18.13 6.50
N GLY A 77 -10.43 17.91 6.49
CA GLY A 77 -11.23 17.93 5.27
C GLY A 77 -12.71 17.72 5.52
N VAL A 78 -13.49 17.86 4.46
CA VAL A 78 -14.96 17.72 4.47
C VAL A 78 -15.39 16.73 3.40
N CYS A 79 -16.37 15.89 3.72
CA CYS A 79 -16.97 14.99 2.75
C CYS A 79 -18.00 15.73 1.89
N VAL A 80 -18.08 15.35 0.62
CA VAL A 80 -19.07 15.85 -0.32
C VAL A 80 -19.73 14.66 -1.02
N GLY A 81 -20.98 14.82 -1.42
CA GLY A 81 -21.72 13.81 -2.18
C GLY A 81 -22.31 14.44 -3.43
N GLY A 82 -22.48 13.65 -4.48
CA GLY A 82 -23.06 14.17 -5.70
C GLY A 82 -23.15 13.12 -6.80
N TRP A 83 -23.12 13.61 -8.03
CA TRP A 83 -23.25 12.79 -9.22
C TRP A 83 -22.29 13.27 -10.30
N PHE A 84 -21.69 12.31 -11.00
CA PHE A 84 -20.94 12.54 -12.23
C PHE A 84 -21.83 12.18 -13.42
N SER A 85 -21.93 13.08 -14.39
CA SER A 85 -22.60 12.83 -15.67
C SER A 85 -21.58 13.04 -16.78
N PRO A 86 -21.14 11.97 -17.48
CA PRO A 86 -20.20 12.10 -18.57
C PRO A 86 -20.80 12.84 -19.76
N SER A 87 -19.97 13.49 -20.56
CA SER A 87 -20.40 14.06 -21.83
C SER A 87 -20.68 12.96 -22.86
N ALA A 88 -21.43 13.28 -23.91
CA ALA A 88 -21.73 12.36 -25.00
C ALA A 88 -20.48 11.83 -25.73
N GLN A 89 -19.35 12.55 -25.66
CA GLN A 89 -18.08 12.15 -26.27
C GLN A 89 -17.25 11.19 -25.41
N ALA A 90 -17.57 11.04 -24.11
CA ALA A 90 -16.75 10.25 -23.18
C ALA A 90 -16.54 8.79 -23.61
N PRO A 91 -17.54 8.08 -24.18
CA PRO A 91 -17.34 6.72 -24.69
C PRO A 91 -16.32 6.60 -25.84
N MET A 92 -16.04 7.69 -26.57
CA MET A 92 -15.00 7.69 -27.60
C MET A 92 -13.59 7.77 -27.01
N LEU A 93 -13.46 8.26 -25.77
CA LEU A 93 -12.18 8.46 -25.08
C LEU A 93 -11.84 7.33 -24.12
N SER A 94 -12.85 6.63 -23.58
CA SER A 94 -12.65 5.58 -22.59
C SER A 94 -13.78 4.56 -22.59
N SER A 95 -13.42 3.29 -22.36
CA SER A 95 -14.35 2.18 -22.18
C SER A 95 -14.81 1.98 -20.73
N ALA A 96 -14.32 2.77 -19.77
CA ALA A 96 -14.66 2.57 -18.37
C ALA A 96 -16.15 2.81 -18.11
N ARG A 97 -16.76 1.99 -17.25
CA ARG A 97 -18.21 2.00 -17.01
C ARG A 97 -18.73 3.36 -16.55
N VAL A 98 -17.92 4.11 -15.77
CA VAL A 98 -18.28 5.46 -15.31
C VAL A 98 -18.50 6.48 -16.43
N PHE A 99 -17.96 6.25 -17.64
CA PHE A 99 -18.11 7.15 -18.79
C PHE A 99 -19.23 6.75 -19.77
N SER A 100 -19.86 5.59 -19.58
CA SER A 100 -20.96 5.10 -20.44
C SER A 100 -22.35 5.19 -19.78
N GLN A 101 -22.41 5.48 -18.48
CA GLN A 101 -23.66 5.67 -17.74
C GLN A 101 -24.15 7.12 -17.86
N GLN A 102 -25.46 7.34 -17.76
CA GLN A 102 -26.03 8.70 -17.73
C GLN A 102 -25.63 9.48 -16.48
N LYS A 103 -25.48 8.76 -15.35
CA LYS A 103 -25.28 9.36 -14.03
C LYS A 103 -24.60 8.35 -13.10
N VAL A 104 -23.54 8.75 -12.42
CA VAL A 104 -22.74 7.91 -11.53
C VAL A 104 -22.68 8.54 -10.13
N PRO A 105 -23.05 7.84 -9.05
CA PRO A 105 -22.90 8.34 -7.68
C PRO A 105 -21.44 8.70 -7.37
N VAL A 106 -21.23 9.85 -6.73
CA VAL A 106 -19.93 10.32 -6.28
C VAL A 106 -19.94 10.47 -4.76
N LEU A 107 -18.98 9.81 -4.11
CA LEU A 107 -18.54 10.18 -2.77
C LEU A 107 -17.20 10.89 -2.90
N GLY A 108 -17.10 12.10 -2.35
CA GLY A 108 -15.91 12.92 -2.42
C GLY A 108 -15.42 13.38 -1.07
N ARG A 109 -14.17 13.86 -1.05
CA ARG A 109 -13.60 14.57 0.08
C ARG A 109 -12.72 15.71 -0.41
N LEU A 110 -12.98 16.90 0.10
CA LEU A 110 -12.10 18.05 -0.01
C LEU A 110 -11.20 18.12 1.22
N SER A 111 -9.94 18.51 1.06
CA SER A 111 -9.00 18.62 2.18
C SER A 111 -7.86 19.58 1.91
N ILE A 112 -7.18 20.01 2.97
CA ILE A 112 -5.88 20.67 2.87
C ILE A 112 -4.76 19.61 2.87
N GLY A 113 -3.51 19.95 2.57
CA GLY A 113 -2.42 18.97 2.48
C GLY A 113 -1.80 18.51 3.80
N GLY A 114 -1.77 19.37 4.82
CA GLY A 114 -0.98 19.15 6.05
C GLY A 114 -1.46 18.02 6.96
N GLY A 115 -0.61 17.69 7.94
CA GLY A 115 -0.84 16.66 8.96
C GLY A 115 -1.69 17.12 10.16
N ASP A 116 -1.89 18.42 10.35
CA ASP A 116 -2.67 18.98 11.47
C ASP A 116 -4.19 18.99 11.16
N PRO A 117 -5.02 18.26 11.90
CA PRO A 117 -6.48 18.27 11.72
C PRO A 117 -7.14 19.61 12.08
N HIS A 118 -6.44 20.49 12.79
CA HIS A 118 -6.89 21.83 13.17
C HIS A 118 -6.30 22.94 12.30
N GLY A 119 -5.53 22.59 11.27
CA GLY A 119 -4.90 23.56 10.35
C GLY A 119 -5.90 24.54 9.73
N ALA A 120 -5.50 25.81 9.60
CA ALA A 120 -6.34 26.85 9.02
C ALA A 120 -6.45 26.71 7.49
N ASP A 121 -7.68 26.64 6.95
CA ASP A 121 -7.91 26.42 5.51
C ASP A 121 -7.40 27.58 4.64
N GLY A 122 -7.43 28.81 5.18
CA GLY A 122 -6.92 30.00 4.50
C GLY A 122 -5.40 29.96 4.25
N ASN A 123 -4.65 29.27 5.11
CA ASN A 123 -3.18 29.19 5.02
C ASN A 123 -2.70 27.99 4.21
N ALA A 124 -3.59 27.09 3.82
CA ALA A 124 -3.20 25.91 3.05
C ALA A 124 -2.70 26.32 1.66
N ARG A 125 -1.53 25.83 1.27
CA ARG A 125 -1.04 25.96 -0.12
C ARG A 125 -1.64 24.87 -1.01
N VAL A 126 -1.57 23.62 -0.56
CA VAL A 126 -2.20 22.47 -1.22
C VAL A 126 -3.64 22.34 -0.75
N ARG A 127 -4.57 22.32 -1.71
CA ARG A 127 -5.95 21.86 -1.53
C ARG A 127 -6.17 20.63 -2.38
N SER A 128 -7.05 19.74 -1.97
CA SER A 128 -7.17 18.43 -2.59
C SER A 128 -8.62 18.04 -2.76
N ILE A 129 -8.84 17.21 -3.78
CA ILE A 129 -10.11 16.55 -4.06
C ILE A 129 -9.84 15.07 -4.25
N ALA A 130 -10.48 14.24 -3.44
CA ALA A 130 -10.51 12.80 -3.62
C ALA A 130 -11.93 12.39 -3.96
N LEU A 131 -12.14 11.64 -5.04
CA LEU A 131 -13.45 11.18 -5.48
C LEU A 131 -13.46 9.66 -5.63
N GLN A 132 -14.59 9.06 -5.27
CA GLN A 132 -14.94 7.67 -5.53
C GLN A 132 -16.25 7.67 -6.31
N LEU A 133 -16.19 7.17 -7.54
CA LEU A 133 -17.34 6.95 -8.41
C LEU A 133 -17.65 5.46 -8.40
N VAL A 134 -18.89 5.09 -8.10
CA VAL A 134 -19.31 3.68 -8.06
C VAL A 134 -20.30 3.43 -9.20
N GLY A 135 -19.92 2.60 -10.16
CA GLY A 135 -20.78 2.22 -11.29
C GLY A 135 -21.93 1.29 -10.87
N ASP A 136 -22.93 1.18 -11.73
CA ASP A 136 -24.05 0.24 -11.58
C ASP A 136 -23.63 -1.24 -11.65
N ASP A 137 -22.43 -1.52 -12.16
CA ASP A 137 -21.76 -2.83 -12.15
C ASP A 137 -20.95 -3.09 -10.87
N GLY A 138 -20.96 -2.15 -9.93
CA GLY A 138 -20.21 -2.22 -8.68
C GLY A 138 -18.72 -1.88 -8.80
N GLN A 139 -18.22 -1.51 -9.99
CA GLN A 139 -16.83 -1.06 -10.12
C GLN A 139 -16.62 0.32 -9.52
N GLU A 140 -15.44 0.53 -8.96
CA GLU A 140 -15.07 1.80 -8.35
C GLU A 140 -13.95 2.50 -9.11
N TRP A 141 -14.20 3.74 -9.51
CA TRP A 141 -13.14 4.65 -9.95
C TRP A 141 -12.76 5.57 -8.80
N ARG A 142 -11.52 5.45 -8.32
CA ARG A 142 -10.98 6.29 -7.24
C ARG A 142 -9.91 7.23 -7.80
N MET A 143 -10.01 8.51 -7.45
CA MET A 143 -9.00 9.52 -7.78
C MET A 143 -8.67 10.34 -6.55
N ALA A 144 -7.41 10.74 -6.41
CA ALA A 144 -6.93 11.63 -5.37
C ALA A 144 -6.02 12.67 -6.03
N MET A 145 -6.46 13.92 -6.04
CA MET A 145 -5.86 15.00 -6.79
C MET A 145 -5.58 16.19 -5.87
N ASN A 146 -4.60 17.01 -6.27
CA ASN A 146 -4.27 18.28 -5.63
C ASN A 146 -4.62 19.45 -6.56
N SER A 147 -4.69 20.65 -5.99
CA SER A 147 -4.97 21.89 -6.69
C SER A 147 -3.85 22.32 -7.63
N PHE A 148 -2.61 21.87 -7.36
CA PHE A 148 -1.49 22.05 -8.27
C PHE A 148 -1.56 20.99 -9.38
N PRO A 149 -1.34 21.37 -10.66
CA PRO A 149 -1.31 20.42 -11.78
C PRO A 149 0.02 19.66 -11.87
N PHE A 150 0.85 19.74 -10.83
CA PHE A 150 2.15 19.07 -10.71
C PHE A 150 2.37 18.68 -9.25
N PHE A 151 3.36 17.82 -9.03
CA PHE A 151 3.86 17.49 -7.71
C PHE A 151 5.30 18.00 -7.56
N ALA A 152 5.74 18.29 -6.34
CA ALA A 152 7.04 18.92 -6.10
C ALA A 152 8.23 18.06 -6.57
N VAL A 153 8.03 16.75 -6.69
CA VAL A 153 9.04 15.78 -7.07
C VAL A 153 8.42 14.69 -7.97
N PRO A 154 9.21 14.08 -8.87
CA PRO A 154 8.68 13.19 -9.91
C PRO A 154 8.50 11.72 -9.47
N THR A 155 9.08 11.31 -8.34
CA THR A 155 9.04 9.91 -7.87
C THR A 155 8.64 9.78 -6.40
N PRO A 156 8.07 8.64 -5.98
CA PRO A 156 7.82 8.35 -4.58
C PRO A 156 9.09 8.44 -3.72
N GLU A 157 10.22 7.92 -4.19
CA GLU A 157 11.49 7.94 -3.46
C GLU A 157 11.98 9.37 -3.22
N ALA A 158 11.87 10.24 -4.23
CA ALA A 158 12.19 11.66 -4.07
C ALA A 158 11.24 12.35 -3.09
N PHE A 159 9.95 11.97 -3.07
CA PHE A 159 9.00 12.49 -2.08
C PHE A 159 9.31 12.00 -0.67
N PHE A 160 9.76 10.76 -0.53
CA PHE A 160 10.23 10.22 0.74
C PHE A 160 11.44 10.99 1.26
N ASP A 161 12.45 11.21 0.41
CA ASP A 161 13.64 11.99 0.77
C ASP A 161 13.29 13.44 1.11
N GLN A 162 12.37 14.06 0.35
CA GLN A 162 11.84 15.39 0.64
C GLN A 162 11.14 15.44 2.00
N THR A 163 10.29 14.46 2.30
CA THR A 163 9.59 14.38 3.58
C THR A 163 10.56 14.15 4.73
N ARG A 164 11.59 13.32 4.53
CA ARG A 164 12.66 13.09 5.53
C ARG A 164 13.45 14.36 5.83
N ALA A 165 13.70 15.21 4.84
CA ALA A 165 14.35 16.50 5.05
C ALA A 165 13.48 17.51 5.80
N GLN A 166 12.15 17.36 5.72
CA GLN A 166 11.18 18.17 6.47
C GLN A 166 11.02 17.75 7.93
N LEU A 167 11.63 16.64 8.36
CA LEU A 167 11.60 16.24 9.77
C LEU A 167 12.21 17.35 10.64
N PRO A 168 11.55 17.72 11.75
CA PRO A 168 12.09 18.72 12.66
C PRO A 168 13.38 18.19 13.31
N ASP A 169 14.43 18.99 13.28
CA ASP A 169 15.65 18.70 14.03
C ASP A 169 15.36 18.71 15.54
N PRO A 170 15.78 17.69 16.31
CA PRO A 170 15.44 17.60 17.74
C PRO A 170 15.93 18.78 18.59
N ALA A 171 17.01 19.47 18.19
CA ALA A 171 17.54 20.62 18.92
C ALA A 171 16.80 21.92 18.58
N THR A 172 16.32 22.06 17.33
CA THR A 172 15.72 23.34 16.86
C THR A 172 14.20 23.29 16.71
N GLY A 173 13.60 22.09 16.64
CA GLY A 173 12.19 21.88 16.33
C GLY A 173 11.79 22.28 14.90
N ARG A 174 12.76 22.53 14.02
CA ARG A 174 12.54 23.01 12.64
C ARG A 174 13.27 22.13 11.62
N PRO A 175 12.82 22.06 10.37
CA PRO A 175 13.57 21.39 9.31
C PRO A 175 14.98 21.97 9.15
N ASP A 176 15.94 21.11 8.87
CA ASP A 176 17.33 21.50 8.59
C ASP A 176 17.42 22.23 7.23
N PRO A 177 17.82 23.51 7.20
CA PRO A 177 17.90 24.27 5.96
C PRO A 177 18.83 23.66 4.92
N GLN A 178 19.92 23.00 5.32
CA GLN A 178 20.86 22.39 4.39
C GLN A 178 20.27 21.16 3.72
N LYS A 179 19.56 20.31 4.48
CA LYS A 179 18.85 19.15 3.94
C LYS A 179 17.75 19.58 2.97
N MET A 180 17.04 20.64 3.30
CA MET A 180 16.02 21.21 2.42
C MET A 180 16.62 21.78 1.14
N ALA A 181 17.76 22.47 1.21
CA ALA A 181 18.43 23.06 0.04
C ALA A 181 18.96 22.00 -0.93
N ALA A 182 19.34 20.81 -0.45
CA ALA A 182 19.83 19.72 -1.28
C ALA A 182 18.74 19.05 -2.17
N LEU A 183 17.47 19.41 -1.98
CA LEU A 183 16.30 18.81 -2.63
C LEU A 183 15.50 19.79 -3.49
N LEU A 184 15.88 21.08 -3.50
CA LEU A 184 15.25 22.17 -4.23
C LEU A 184 16.04 22.49 -5.50
#